data_AF-A0A5B8B738-F1
#
_entry.id   AF-A0A5B8B738-F1
#
_cell.length_a   1.000
_cell.length_b   1.000
_cell.length_c   1.000
_cell.angle_alpha   90.00
_cell.angle_beta   90.00
_cell.angle_gamma   90.00
#
_symmetry.space_group_name_H-M   'P 1'
#
loop_
_entity.id
_entity.type
_entity.pdbx_description
1 polymer ?
#
loop_
_entity_poly.entity_id
_entity_poly.type
_entity_poly.pdbx_seq_one_letter_code
_entity_poly.pdbx_strand_id
1 'polypeptide(L)'
;MKKILIGFALALMTSGAAHAADLGGKLLKVGSDTTSPPMESVDTATGQIVGFDVDVVNAICAKINCKAEFVTTGWDGIFAALDQGSFDLVASGVSITDERKKAMDFSEPYIVNSQAILMRVEDEGLTADDFKTKGKKLSAQANTTDAQVAEGIVGKDNVIAYDSFAASLIALKNKDVDGVVINGANAAAYEKEFAGELVVPIRNLQSDPLGLVFRKGDENVAAFNEGIEAIKADGSLDALIQKYWGAK
;
A
#
# COMPACT_ATOMS: atom_id res chain seq x y z
N MET A 1 51.76 -51.36 -15.79
CA MET A 1 51.34 -50.19 -16.61
C MET A 1 49.98 -50.47 -17.23
N LYS A 2 48.88 -49.93 -16.68
CA LYS A 2 47.61 -49.66 -17.39
C LYS A 2 46.76 -48.75 -16.50
N LYS A 3 46.17 -47.75 -17.13
CA LYS A 3 45.84 -46.42 -16.61
C LYS A 3 44.51 -46.42 -15.83
N ILE A 4 44.48 -45.75 -14.68
CA ILE A 4 43.26 -45.43 -13.94
C ILE A 4 42.63 -44.23 -14.62
N LEU A 5 41.45 -44.41 -15.21
CA LEU A 5 40.61 -43.33 -15.76
C LEU A 5 39.68 -42.85 -14.66
N ILE A 6 39.96 -41.66 -14.13
CA ILE A 6 39.07 -40.92 -13.23
C ILE A 6 37.99 -40.28 -14.12
N GLY A 7 36.78 -40.81 -14.06
CA GLY A 7 35.61 -40.21 -14.69
C GLY A 7 35.14 -39.01 -13.88
N PHE A 8 35.29 -37.81 -14.46
CA PHE A 8 34.73 -36.58 -13.92
C PHE A 8 33.22 -36.58 -14.20
N ALA A 9 32.40 -36.86 -13.18
CA ALA A 9 30.95 -36.71 -13.28
C ALA A 9 30.61 -35.22 -13.26
N LEU A 10 30.37 -34.64 -14.44
CA LEU A 10 29.87 -33.29 -14.57
C LEU A 10 28.38 -33.31 -14.16
N ALA A 11 28.09 -32.92 -12.92
CA ALA A 11 26.72 -32.67 -12.48
C ALA A 11 26.18 -31.45 -13.24
N LEU A 12 25.34 -31.68 -14.26
CA LEU A 12 24.52 -30.62 -14.83
C LEU A 12 23.56 -30.15 -13.75
N MET A 13 23.88 -29.03 -13.11
CA MET A 13 22.87 -28.22 -12.43
C MET A 13 21.96 -27.65 -13.51
N THR A 14 20.84 -28.33 -13.74
CA THR A 14 19.72 -27.75 -14.47
C THR A 14 19.18 -26.63 -13.60
N SER A 15 19.52 -25.40 -13.94
CA SER A 15 18.80 -24.21 -13.46
C SER A 15 17.39 -24.28 -14.02
N GLY A 16 16.52 -25.07 -13.38
CA GLY A 16 15.10 -24.97 -13.61
C GLY A 16 14.71 -23.52 -13.32
N ALA A 17 14.15 -22.83 -14.30
CA ALA A 17 13.39 -21.63 -13.99
C ALA A 17 12.40 -22.03 -12.90
N ALA A 18 12.50 -21.41 -11.72
CA ALA A 18 11.51 -21.60 -10.67
C ALA A 18 10.17 -21.19 -11.30
N HIS A 19 9.35 -22.17 -11.63
CA HIS A 19 7.97 -21.89 -12.00
C HIS A 19 7.33 -21.33 -10.74
N ALA A 20 6.86 -20.08 -10.81
CA ALA A 20 6.08 -19.47 -9.75
C ALA A 20 4.92 -20.41 -9.37
N ALA A 21 4.55 -20.41 -8.10
CA ALA A 21 3.44 -21.18 -7.55
C ALA A 21 2.21 -21.11 -8.47
N ASP A 22 1.52 -22.23 -8.68
CA ASP A 22 0.33 -22.30 -9.53
C ASP A 22 -0.91 -22.55 -8.64
N LEU A 23 -1.77 -21.54 -8.51
CA LEU A 23 -3.01 -21.60 -7.73
C LEU A 23 -4.21 -22.15 -8.52
N GLY A 24 -3.99 -22.72 -9.71
CA GLY A 24 -5.00 -23.49 -10.45
C GLY A 24 -6.18 -22.67 -10.96
N GLY A 25 -6.00 -21.37 -11.18
CA GLY A 25 -7.04 -20.45 -11.60
C GLY A 25 -8.02 -20.05 -10.48
N LYS A 26 -7.66 -20.28 -9.21
CA LYS A 26 -8.50 -19.95 -8.05
C LYS A 26 -8.90 -18.47 -8.08
N LEU A 27 -10.19 -18.21 -7.89
CA LEU A 27 -10.72 -16.86 -7.69
C LEU A 27 -10.56 -16.49 -6.22
N LEU A 28 -9.85 -15.40 -5.95
CA LEU A 28 -9.60 -14.85 -4.62
C LEU A 28 -10.33 -13.52 -4.48
N LYS A 29 -11.09 -13.36 -3.40
CA LYS A 29 -11.72 -12.09 -3.05
C LYS A 29 -10.71 -11.19 -2.35
N VAL A 30 -10.62 -9.95 -2.79
CA VAL A 30 -9.68 -8.95 -2.25
C VAL A 30 -10.46 -7.81 -1.61
N GLY A 31 -10.36 -7.67 -0.30
CA GLY A 31 -10.92 -6.52 0.42
C GLY A 31 -10.08 -5.26 0.18
N SER A 32 -10.73 -4.14 -0.10
CA SER A 32 -10.04 -2.86 -0.35
C SER A 32 -10.92 -1.67 0.09
N ASP A 33 -10.32 -0.66 0.74
CA ASP A 33 -10.96 0.63 0.99
C ASP A 33 -10.77 1.55 -0.22
N THR A 34 -11.74 1.53 -1.12
CA THR A 34 -11.69 2.20 -2.43
C THR A 34 -11.91 3.72 -2.34
N THR A 35 -11.38 4.37 -1.30
CA THR A 35 -11.45 5.82 -1.06
C THR A 35 -10.06 6.48 -1.09
N SER A 36 -9.04 5.78 -1.59
CA SER A 36 -7.62 6.14 -1.50
C SER A 36 -6.92 6.22 -2.86
N PRO A 37 -7.35 7.05 -3.82
CA PRO A 37 -6.63 7.23 -5.07
C PRO A 37 -5.21 7.79 -4.81
N PRO A 38 -4.17 7.33 -5.55
CA PRO A 38 -4.21 6.44 -6.70
C PRO A 38 -4.06 4.95 -6.35
N MET A 39 -4.02 4.60 -5.06
CA MET A 39 -3.81 3.22 -4.59
C MET A 39 -5.01 2.34 -4.95
N GLU A 40 -6.21 2.82 -4.61
CA GLU A 40 -7.48 2.18 -4.93
C GLU A 40 -8.63 3.21 -4.98
N SER A 41 -9.53 3.06 -5.94
CA SER A 41 -10.72 3.90 -6.11
C SER A 41 -11.78 3.19 -6.95
N VAL A 42 -13.00 3.70 -6.95
CA VAL A 42 -14.04 3.29 -7.90
C VAL A 42 -14.01 4.21 -9.10
N ASP A 43 -13.76 3.66 -10.29
CA ASP A 43 -13.91 4.37 -11.55
C ASP A 43 -15.39 4.73 -11.75
N THR A 44 -15.69 6.02 -11.80
CA THR A 44 -17.09 6.50 -11.84
C THR A 44 -17.80 6.25 -13.17
N ALA A 45 -17.05 6.00 -14.25
CA ALA A 45 -17.62 5.73 -15.57
C ALA A 45 -18.01 4.26 -15.72
N THR A 46 -17.23 3.35 -15.13
CA THR A 46 -17.37 1.90 -15.29
C THR A 46 -17.90 1.19 -14.05
N GLY A 47 -17.81 1.81 -12.87
CA GLY A 47 -18.10 1.21 -11.57
C GLY A 47 -17.06 0.18 -11.12
N GLN A 48 -15.94 0.04 -11.84
CA GLN A 48 -14.89 -0.91 -11.50
C GLN A 48 -13.95 -0.36 -10.43
N ILE A 49 -13.45 -1.26 -9.58
CA ILE A 49 -12.39 -0.93 -8.63
C ILE A 49 -11.06 -0.91 -9.40
N VAL A 50 -10.34 0.20 -9.33
CA VAL A 50 -9.10 0.47 -10.07
C VAL A 50 -8.06 1.11 -9.15
N GLY A 51 -6.78 0.98 -9.51
CA GLY A 51 -5.68 1.61 -8.79
C GLY A 51 -4.42 0.77 -8.79
N PHE A 52 -3.37 1.29 -8.15
CA PHE A 52 -2.09 0.60 -8.08
C PHE A 52 -2.18 -0.76 -7.38
N ASP A 53 -2.86 -0.85 -6.25
CA ASP A 53 -3.00 -2.10 -5.51
C ASP A 53 -3.75 -3.15 -6.33
N VAL A 54 -4.75 -2.70 -7.09
CA VAL A 54 -5.51 -3.55 -8.02
C VAL A 54 -4.60 -4.11 -9.11
N ASP A 55 -3.80 -3.24 -9.74
CA ASP A 55 -2.90 -3.66 -10.80
C ASP A 55 -1.77 -4.56 -10.30
N VAL A 56 -1.23 -4.31 -9.10
CA VAL A 56 -0.20 -5.15 -8.47
C VAL A 56 -0.75 -6.55 -8.21
N VAL A 57 -1.92 -6.67 -7.58
CA VAL A 57 -2.53 -7.99 -7.30
C VAL A 57 -2.89 -8.72 -8.60
N ASN A 58 -3.41 -8.02 -9.60
CA ASN A 58 -3.70 -8.62 -10.91
C ASN A 58 -2.42 -9.12 -11.60
N ALA A 59 -1.32 -8.35 -11.54
CA ALA A 59 -0.03 -8.77 -12.08
C ALA A 59 0.53 -10.00 -11.35
N ILE A 60 0.42 -10.04 -10.02
CA ILE A 60 0.78 -11.21 -9.21
C ILE A 60 -0.06 -12.42 -9.62
N CYS A 61 -1.38 -12.27 -9.68
CA CYS A 61 -2.28 -13.37 -10.06
C CYS A 61 -2.02 -13.92 -11.46
N ALA A 62 -1.58 -13.07 -12.40
CA ALA A 62 -1.16 -13.54 -13.72
C ALA A 62 0.11 -14.41 -13.67
N LYS A 63 0.99 -14.22 -12.68
CA LYS A 63 2.19 -15.06 -12.48
C LYS A 63 1.87 -16.36 -11.76
N ILE A 64 0.98 -16.31 -10.78
CA ILE A 64 0.69 -17.45 -9.92
C ILE A 64 -0.61 -18.19 -10.27
N ASN A 65 -1.14 -17.93 -11.46
CA ASN A 65 -2.38 -18.50 -11.98
C ASN A 65 -3.55 -18.40 -10.97
N CYS A 66 -3.83 -17.19 -10.48
CA CYS A 66 -5.08 -16.88 -9.77
C CYS A 66 -5.88 -15.81 -10.51
N LYS A 67 -7.08 -15.53 -9.99
CA LYS A 67 -7.91 -14.38 -10.37
C LYS A 67 -8.24 -13.60 -9.11
N ALA A 68 -8.32 -12.28 -9.23
CA ALA A 68 -8.73 -11.41 -8.14
C ALA A 68 -10.12 -10.83 -8.42
N GLU A 69 -10.99 -10.88 -7.42
CA GLU A 69 -12.26 -10.16 -7.37
C GLU A 69 -12.19 -9.14 -6.24
N PHE A 70 -12.09 -7.86 -6.59
CA PHE A 70 -12.04 -6.80 -5.60
C PHE A 70 -13.42 -6.50 -5.04
N VAL A 71 -13.48 -6.29 -3.73
CA VAL A 71 -14.68 -5.95 -2.98
C VAL A 71 -14.40 -4.72 -2.13
N THR A 72 -15.20 -3.67 -2.32
CA THR A 72 -15.13 -2.47 -1.48
C THR A 72 -15.58 -2.78 -0.05
N THR A 73 -14.80 -2.32 0.93
CA THR A 73 -15.13 -2.34 2.35
C THR A 73 -14.53 -1.12 3.04
N GLY A 74 -15.10 -0.68 4.16
CA GLY A 74 -14.51 0.43 4.94
C GLY A 74 -13.25 0.00 5.70
N TRP A 75 -12.30 0.92 5.84
CA TRP A 75 -11.04 0.69 6.55
C TRP A 75 -11.22 0.16 7.98
N ASP A 76 -12.09 0.77 8.78
CA ASP A 76 -12.26 0.42 10.20
C ASP A 76 -12.66 -1.05 10.43
N GLY A 77 -13.34 -1.66 9.47
CA GLY A 77 -13.78 -3.05 9.54
C GLY A 77 -12.92 -4.03 8.73
N ILE A 78 -11.94 -3.57 7.96
CA ILE A 78 -11.31 -4.38 6.90
C ILE A 78 -10.59 -5.62 7.45
N PHE A 79 -9.83 -5.47 8.55
CA PHE A 79 -9.10 -6.59 9.14
C PHE A 79 -10.01 -7.56 9.88
N ALA A 80 -11.08 -7.06 10.51
CA ALA A 80 -12.08 -7.91 11.15
C ALA A 80 -12.87 -8.72 10.11
N ALA A 81 -13.20 -8.12 8.97
CA ALA A 81 -13.86 -8.80 7.86
C ALA A 81 -12.94 -9.84 7.19
N LEU A 82 -11.63 -9.57 7.11
CA LEU A 82 -10.62 -10.56 6.66
C LEU A 82 -10.62 -11.80 7.56
N ASP A 83 -10.54 -11.58 8.87
CA ASP A 83 -10.49 -12.64 9.88
C ASP A 83 -11.78 -13.49 9.87
N GLN A 84 -12.93 -12.85 9.64
CA GLN A 84 -14.23 -13.52 9.48
C GLN A 84 -14.39 -14.23 8.12
N GLY A 85 -13.42 -14.12 7.20
CA GLY A 85 -13.45 -14.79 5.90
C GLY A 85 -14.36 -14.13 4.86
N SER A 86 -14.64 -12.82 5.00
CA SER A 86 -15.41 -12.07 3.99
C SER A 86 -14.66 -11.93 2.66
N PHE A 87 -13.33 -12.00 2.72
CA PHE A 87 -12.40 -12.02 1.59
C PHE A 87 -11.15 -12.85 1.93
N ASP A 88 -10.37 -13.18 0.92
CA ASP A 88 -9.19 -14.04 1.03
C ASP A 88 -7.94 -13.26 1.44
N LEU A 89 -7.82 -12.01 0.97
CA LEU A 89 -6.73 -11.10 1.30
C LEU A 89 -7.19 -9.63 1.27
N VAL A 90 -6.37 -8.73 1.79
CA VAL A 90 -6.55 -7.27 1.67
C VAL A 90 -5.42 -6.65 0.85
N ALA A 91 -5.80 -5.75 -0.05
CA ALA A 91 -4.91 -4.85 -0.76
C ALA A 91 -5.51 -3.43 -0.66
N SER A 92 -4.92 -2.60 0.20
CA SER A 92 -5.41 -1.24 0.50
C SER A 92 -4.31 -0.38 1.16
N GLY A 93 -3.12 -0.37 0.56
CA GLY A 93 -1.98 0.43 1.01
C GLY A 93 -1.52 0.13 2.45
N VAL A 94 -1.61 -1.12 2.89
CA VAL A 94 -1.43 -1.46 4.31
C VAL A 94 0.05 -1.50 4.69
N SER A 95 0.47 -0.58 5.55
CA SER A 95 1.80 -0.61 6.18
C SER A 95 2.03 -1.89 6.99
N ILE A 96 3.14 -2.55 6.74
CA ILE A 96 3.61 -3.70 7.50
C ILE A 96 4.18 -3.19 8.83
N THR A 97 3.51 -3.52 9.94
CA THR A 97 3.97 -3.16 11.30
C THR A 97 4.04 -4.40 12.19
N ASP A 98 4.92 -4.36 13.20
CA ASP A 98 5.04 -5.45 14.17
C ASP A 98 3.74 -5.68 14.95
N GLU A 99 2.99 -4.61 15.21
CA GLU A 99 1.69 -4.71 15.87
C GLU A 99 0.68 -5.46 15.00
N ARG A 100 0.57 -5.10 13.71
CA ARG A 100 -0.33 -5.80 12.79
C ARG A 100 0.09 -7.27 12.63
N LYS A 101 1.39 -7.56 12.50
CA LYS A 101 1.94 -8.92 12.39
C LYS A 101 1.57 -9.85 13.54
N LYS A 102 1.18 -9.32 14.71
CA LYS A 102 0.68 -10.16 15.82
C LYS A 102 -0.66 -10.82 15.49
N ALA A 103 -1.52 -10.15 14.71
CA ALA A 103 -2.87 -10.59 14.41
C ALA A 103 -3.07 -11.13 12.99
N MET A 104 -2.23 -10.72 12.04
CA MET A 104 -2.35 -11.06 10.62
C MET A 104 -0.99 -11.41 10.01
N ASP A 105 -1.00 -12.03 8.83
CA ASP A 105 0.20 -12.25 8.04
C ASP A 105 0.28 -11.27 6.88
N PHE A 106 1.50 -11.08 6.37
CA PHE A 106 1.78 -10.14 5.29
C PHE A 106 2.60 -10.85 4.20
N SER A 107 2.40 -10.42 2.96
CA SER A 107 3.39 -10.63 1.91
C SER A 107 4.68 -9.86 2.22
N GLU A 108 5.74 -10.18 1.47
CA GLU A 108 6.87 -9.28 1.27
C GLU A 108 6.38 -7.93 0.71
N PRO A 109 7.09 -6.82 0.97
CA PRO A 109 6.63 -5.52 0.53
C PRO A 109 6.66 -5.38 -0.98
N TYR A 110 5.58 -4.84 -1.55
CA TYR A 110 5.49 -4.52 -2.98
C TYR A 110 5.92 -3.08 -3.28
N ILE A 111 5.87 -2.18 -2.30
CA ILE A 111 6.42 -0.83 -2.40
C ILE A 111 6.82 -0.33 -1.00
N VAL A 112 7.70 0.67 -0.95
CA VAL A 112 7.93 1.47 0.26
C VAL A 112 7.28 2.82 0.04
N ASN A 113 6.30 3.14 0.87
CA ASN A 113 5.62 4.42 0.85
C ASN A 113 6.27 5.37 1.86
N SER A 114 6.29 6.65 1.56
CA SER A 114 6.78 7.67 2.48
C SER A 114 5.68 8.68 2.79
N GLN A 115 5.37 8.88 4.05
CA GLN A 115 4.29 9.75 4.51
C GLN A 115 4.67 11.24 4.40
N ALA A 116 3.66 12.07 4.22
CA ALA A 116 3.79 13.50 4.00
C ALA A 116 2.64 14.27 4.69
N ILE A 117 2.76 15.60 4.74
CA ILE A 117 1.67 16.50 5.14
C ILE A 117 1.15 17.21 3.91
N LEU A 118 -0.10 16.92 3.56
CA LEU A 118 -0.87 17.68 2.57
C LEU A 118 -1.48 18.90 3.27
N MET A 119 -1.32 20.07 2.66
CA MET A 119 -1.66 21.37 3.23
C MET A 119 -2.38 22.23 2.20
N ARG A 120 -3.04 23.30 2.65
CA ARG A 120 -3.51 24.35 1.74
C ARG A 120 -2.33 25.17 1.25
N VAL A 121 -2.38 25.67 0.01
CA VAL A 121 -1.33 26.52 -0.56
C VAL A 121 -1.07 27.77 0.29
N GLU A 122 -2.11 28.37 0.88
CA GLU A 122 -1.96 29.52 1.78
C GLU A 122 -1.16 29.24 3.06
N ASP A 123 -1.01 27.96 3.42
CA ASP A 123 -0.27 27.50 4.61
C ASP A 123 1.09 26.86 4.25
N GLU A 124 1.54 26.93 2.99
CA GLU A 124 2.75 26.25 2.50
C GLU A 124 4.04 26.61 3.26
N GLY A 125 4.06 27.77 3.92
CA GLY A 125 5.19 28.24 4.72
C GLY A 125 5.30 27.58 6.10
N LEU A 126 4.35 26.74 6.50
CA LEU A 126 4.44 25.97 7.75
C LEU A 126 5.47 24.85 7.61
N THR A 127 6.30 24.72 8.64
CA THR A 127 7.25 23.62 8.81
C THR A 127 6.67 22.52 9.71
N ALA A 128 7.31 21.35 9.75
CA ALA A 128 6.90 20.29 10.67
C ALA A 128 6.95 20.73 12.14
N ASP A 129 7.95 21.56 12.52
CA ASP A 129 8.05 22.10 13.87
C ASP A 129 6.96 23.13 14.20
N ASP A 130 6.48 23.87 13.19
CA ASP A 130 5.38 24.82 13.38
C ASP A 130 4.10 24.11 13.83
N PHE A 131 3.87 22.88 13.37
CA PHE A 131 2.69 22.13 13.76
C PHE A 131 2.62 21.94 15.28
N LYS A 132 3.76 21.61 15.89
CA LYS A 132 3.89 21.46 17.33
C LYS A 132 3.94 22.80 18.07
N THR A 133 4.79 23.72 17.60
CA THR A 133 5.11 24.95 18.35
C THR A 133 4.03 26.02 18.26
N LYS A 134 3.21 26.02 17.20
CA LYS A 134 2.10 26.96 17.00
C LYS A 134 0.73 26.36 17.27
N GLY A 135 0.67 25.13 17.80
CA GLY A 135 -0.59 24.46 18.13
C GLY A 135 -1.48 24.20 16.92
N LYS A 136 -0.88 23.85 15.77
CA LYS A 136 -1.65 23.51 14.57
C LYS A 136 -2.20 22.10 14.68
N LYS A 137 -3.32 21.86 14.00
CA LYS A 137 -4.02 20.59 14.03
C LYS A 137 -3.69 19.76 12.81
N LEU A 138 -3.52 18.46 13.02
CA LEU A 138 -3.39 17.48 11.95
C LEU A 138 -4.64 16.61 11.88
N SER A 139 -4.90 16.07 10.70
CA SER A 139 -5.84 14.96 10.52
C SER A 139 -5.18 13.80 9.80
N ALA A 140 -5.81 12.64 9.92
CA ALA A 140 -5.46 11.42 9.19
C ALA A 140 -6.69 10.49 9.20
N GLN A 141 -6.68 9.46 8.37
CA GLN A 141 -7.67 8.39 8.52
C GLN A 141 -7.44 7.64 9.85
N ALA A 142 -8.52 7.33 10.57
CA ALA A 142 -8.46 6.61 11.84
C ALA A 142 -7.79 5.24 11.68
N ASN A 143 -7.15 4.75 12.75
CA ASN A 143 -6.55 3.41 12.79
C ASN A 143 -5.45 3.16 11.73
N THR A 144 -4.79 4.21 11.24
CA THR A 144 -3.67 4.15 10.28
C THR A 144 -2.34 4.49 10.95
N THR A 145 -1.23 4.18 10.27
CA THR A 145 0.09 4.69 10.67
C THR A 145 0.20 6.20 10.43
N ASP A 146 -0.55 6.77 9.49
CA ASP A 146 -0.63 8.22 9.28
C ASP A 146 -1.15 8.94 10.53
N ALA A 147 -2.20 8.39 11.17
CA ALA A 147 -2.71 8.91 12.43
C ALA A 147 -1.66 8.83 13.55
N GLN A 148 -0.93 7.72 13.63
CA GLN A 148 0.15 7.56 14.63
C GLN A 148 1.27 8.58 14.42
N VAL A 149 1.64 8.86 13.16
CA VAL A 149 2.64 9.89 12.84
C VAL A 149 2.11 11.28 13.16
N ALA A 150 0.86 11.59 12.84
CA ALA A 150 0.22 12.84 13.23
C ALA A 150 0.25 13.03 14.76
N GLU A 151 -0.12 11.99 15.52
CA GLU A 151 -0.10 12.01 16.98
C GLU A 151 1.32 12.22 17.53
N GLY A 152 2.33 11.61 16.90
CA GLY A 152 3.74 11.79 17.25
C GLY A 152 4.25 13.23 17.02
N ILE A 153 3.71 13.93 16.02
CA ILE A 153 4.11 15.32 15.69
C ILE A 153 3.44 16.32 16.63
N VAL A 154 2.10 16.28 16.76
CA VAL A 154 1.32 17.33 17.45
C VAL A 154 0.71 16.92 18.79
N GLY A 155 0.82 15.64 19.16
CA GLY A 155 0.12 15.07 20.30
C GLY A 155 -1.34 14.73 19.97
N LYS A 156 -1.88 13.70 20.63
CA LYS A 156 -3.21 13.15 20.35
C LYS A 156 -4.35 14.17 20.40
N ASP A 157 -4.30 15.11 21.34
CA ASP A 157 -5.35 16.13 21.50
C ASP A 157 -5.44 17.12 20.32
N ASN A 158 -4.41 17.19 19.47
CA ASN A 158 -4.34 18.04 18.28
C ASN A 158 -4.51 17.25 16.97
N VAL A 159 -4.88 15.97 17.06
CA VAL A 159 -5.20 15.14 15.90
C VAL A 159 -6.71 14.92 15.83
N ILE A 160 -7.28 15.17 14.66
CA ILE A 160 -8.65 14.76 14.33
C ILE A 160 -8.57 13.59 13.36
N ALA A 161 -8.93 12.40 13.84
CA ALA A 161 -9.00 11.20 13.01
C ALA A 161 -10.40 11.08 12.38
N TYR A 162 -10.45 10.72 11.10
CA TYR A 162 -11.70 10.52 10.35
C TYR A 162 -11.76 9.11 9.77
N ASP A 163 -12.97 8.61 9.52
CA ASP A 163 -13.16 7.24 9.00
C ASP A 163 -12.63 7.05 7.56
N SER A 164 -12.43 8.14 6.81
CA SER A 164 -11.90 8.12 5.44
C SER A 164 -10.93 9.26 5.16
N PHE A 165 -10.03 9.07 4.18
CA PHE A 165 -9.16 10.14 3.69
C PHE A 165 -9.93 11.31 3.10
N ALA A 166 -11.03 11.03 2.40
CA ALA A 166 -11.90 12.07 1.83
C ALA A 166 -12.46 13.00 2.92
N ALA A 167 -12.84 12.46 4.09
CA ALA A 167 -13.30 13.27 5.21
C ALA A 167 -12.18 14.15 5.80
N SER A 168 -10.96 13.61 5.96
CA SER A 168 -9.78 14.40 6.36
C SER A 168 -9.49 15.53 5.38
N LEU A 169 -9.61 15.27 4.07
CA LEU A 169 -9.42 16.26 3.03
C LEU A 169 -10.49 17.38 3.09
N ILE A 170 -11.75 17.02 3.31
CA ILE A 170 -12.84 17.99 3.50
C ILE A 170 -12.56 18.88 4.71
N ALA A 171 -12.12 18.30 5.84
CA ALA A 171 -11.76 19.06 7.03
C ALA A 171 -10.61 20.04 6.78
N LEU A 172 -9.60 19.63 5.99
CA LEU A 172 -8.51 20.51 5.56
C LEU A 172 -9.06 21.67 4.72
N LYS A 173 -9.93 21.40 3.74
CA LYS A 173 -10.52 22.45 2.89
C LYS A 173 -11.41 23.42 3.67
N ASN A 174 -12.09 22.92 4.70
CA ASN A 174 -12.94 23.72 5.59
C ASN A 174 -12.17 24.50 6.68
N LYS A 175 -10.84 24.31 6.77
CA LYS A 175 -9.98 24.91 7.79
C LYS A 175 -10.25 24.41 9.22
N ASP A 176 -10.84 23.23 9.36
CA ASP A 176 -11.01 22.57 10.66
C ASP A 176 -9.68 22.00 11.21
N VAL A 177 -8.75 21.70 10.29
CA VAL A 177 -7.36 21.29 10.55
C VAL A 177 -6.39 22.04 9.64
N ASP A 178 -5.09 22.01 9.97
CA ASP A 178 -4.05 22.72 9.22
C ASP A 178 -3.27 21.82 8.24
N GLY A 179 -3.35 20.50 8.43
CA GLY A 179 -2.71 19.53 7.55
C GLY A 179 -3.36 18.16 7.62
N VAL A 180 -3.15 17.36 6.59
CA VAL A 180 -3.52 15.93 6.55
C VAL A 180 -2.22 15.13 6.44
N VAL A 181 -1.95 14.29 7.43
CA VAL A 181 -0.89 13.27 7.31
C VAL A 181 -1.45 12.14 6.46
N ILE A 182 -0.73 11.82 5.40
CA ILE A 182 -1.16 10.85 4.40
C ILE A 182 0.06 10.23 3.70
N ASN A 183 -0.11 9.01 3.21
CA ASN A 183 0.80 8.37 2.26
C ASN A 183 1.20 9.32 1.12
N GLY A 184 2.50 9.42 0.83
CA GLY A 184 3.05 10.40 -0.12
C GLY A 184 2.58 10.18 -1.55
N ALA A 185 2.29 8.94 -1.93
CA ALA A 185 1.65 8.60 -3.20
C ALA A 185 0.28 9.30 -3.34
N ASN A 186 -0.57 9.17 -2.32
CA ASN A 186 -1.88 9.82 -2.27
C ASN A 186 -1.72 11.35 -2.16
N ALA A 187 -0.76 11.83 -1.36
CA ALA A 187 -0.47 13.26 -1.21
C ALA A 187 -0.16 13.91 -2.57
N ALA A 188 0.73 13.29 -3.36
CA ALA A 188 1.11 13.78 -4.67
C ALA A 188 -0.04 13.76 -5.68
N ALA A 189 -0.90 12.73 -5.62
CA ALA A 189 -2.10 12.66 -6.46
C ALA A 189 -3.08 13.79 -6.12
N TYR A 190 -3.35 14.02 -4.83
CA TYR A 190 -4.23 15.11 -4.39
C TYR A 190 -3.65 16.50 -4.65
N GLU A 191 -2.34 16.70 -4.52
CA GLU A 191 -1.66 17.94 -4.91
C GLU A 191 -1.84 18.23 -6.41
N LYS A 192 -1.77 17.20 -7.26
CA LYS A 192 -2.00 17.33 -8.69
C LYS A 192 -3.48 17.57 -9.03
N GLU A 193 -4.39 16.86 -8.37
CA GLU A 193 -5.84 16.99 -8.58
C GLU A 193 -6.33 18.38 -8.16
N PHE A 194 -5.87 18.86 -7.01
CA PHE A 194 -6.23 20.16 -6.42
C PHE A 194 -5.13 21.21 -6.62
N ALA A 195 -4.48 21.20 -7.78
CA ALA A 195 -3.38 22.11 -8.09
C ALA A 195 -3.79 23.58 -7.91
N GLY A 196 -3.04 24.30 -7.09
CA GLY A 196 -3.34 25.70 -6.73
C GLY A 196 -4.23 25.88 -5.50
N GLU A 197 -4.83 24.79 -4.97
CA GLU A 197 -5.55 24.78 -3.69
C GLU A 197 -4.73 24.06 -2.61
N LEU A 198 -4.12 22.92 -2.95
CA LEU A 198 -3.36 22.08 -2.03
C LEU A 198 -1.91 21.89 -2.48
N VAL A 199 -1.02 21.63 -1.51
CA VAL A 199 0.43 21.46 -1.68
C VAL A 199 0.98 20.50 -0.64
N VAL A 200 2.09 19.83 -0.95
CA VAL A 200 2.77 18.89 -0.04
C VAL A 200 4.21 19.34 0.20
N PRO A 201 4.42 20.35 1.08
CA PRO A 201 5.75 20.92 1.34
C PRO A 201 6.58 20.06 2.29
N ILE A 202 5.92 19.30 3.18
CA ILE A 202 6.56 18.44 4.17
C ILE A 202 6.41 16.99 3.73
N ARG A 203 7.54 16.32 3.46
CA ARG A 203 7.62 14.95 2.96
C ARG A 203 8.58 14.14 3.80
N ASN A 204 8.60 12.83 3.58
CA ASN A 204 9.55 11.90 4.19
C ASN A 204 9.46 11.86 5.72
N LEU A 205 8.24 11.93 6.26
CA LEU A 205 8.00 11.88 7.71
C LEU A 205 8.35 10.52 8.29
N GLN A 206 7.86 9.47 7.64
CA GLN A 206 8.10 8.07 7.97
C GLN A 206 7.99 7.26 6.69
N SER A 207 8.79 6.20 6.59
CA SER A 207 8.75 5.28 5.46
C SER A 207 8.22 3.93 5.91
N ASP A 208 7.12 3.52 5.29
CA ASP A 208 6.39 2.30 5.61
C ASP A 208 6.46 1.32 4.42
N PRO A 209 6.98 0.11 4.61
CA PRO A 209 6.82 -0.96 3.63
C PRO A 209 5.36 -1.38 3.56
N LEU A 210 4.76 -1.40 2.36
CA LEU A 210 3.37 -1.81 2.15
C LEU A 210 3.30 -3.28 1.71
N GLY A 211 2.38 -4.03 2.30
CA GLY A 211 2.21 -5.47 2.04
C GLY A 211 0.75 -5.86 1.86
N LEU A 212 0.54 -6.97 1.14
CA LEU A 212 -0.76 -7.62 1.04
C LEU A 212 -1.03 -8.36 2.35
N VAL A 213 -2.25 -8.27 2.85
CA VAL A 213 -2.60 -8.81 4.18
C VAL A 213 -3.39 -10.09 4.04
N PHE A 214 -3.03 -11.09 4.82
CA PHE A 214 -3.67 -12.38 4.88
C PHE A 214 -4.07 -12.71 6.33
N ARG A 215 -5.00 -13.65 6.49
CA ARG A 215 -5.27 -14.23 7.81
C ARG A 215 -3.99 -14.85 8.38
N LYS A 216 -3.91 -14.93 9.71
CA LYS A 216 -2.79 -15.59 10.37
C LYS A 216 -2.72 -17.06 9.94
N GLY A 217 -1.55 -17.51 9.50
CA GLY A 217 -1.28 -18.86 9.02
C GLY A 217 -1.83 -19.16 7.61
N ASP A 218 -2.18 -18.15 6.82
CA ASP A 218 -2.71 -18.36 5.47
C ASP A 218 -1.63 -18.94 4.53
N GLU A 219 -1.98 -20.02 3.84
CA GLU A 219 -1.06 -20.75 2.96
C GLU A 219 -0.69 -19.98 1.68
N ASN A 220 -1.49 -18.97 1.29
CA ASN A 220 -1.27 -18.24 0.05
C ASN A 220 -0.10 -17.24 0.14
N VAL A 221 0.38 -16.90 1.35
CA VAL A 221 1.46 -15.91 1.55
C VAL A 221 2.71 -16.27 0.74
N ALA A 222 3.13 -17.53 0.75
CA ALA A 222 4.32 -17.98 0.02
C ALA A 222 4.14 -17.80 -1.50
N ALA A 223 3.00 -18.19 -2.04
CA ALA A 223 2.70 -18.03 -3.46
C ALA A 223 2.67 -16.55 -3.87
N PHE A 224 2.06 -15.68 -3.06
CA PHE A 224 2.05 -14.24 -3.33
C PHE A 224 3.45 -13.62 -3.25
N ASN A 225 4.33 -14.09 -2.36
CA ASN A 225 5.72 -13.66 -2.31
C ASN A 225 6.47 -14.05 -3.60
N GLU A 226 6.31 -15.28 -4.09
CA GLU A 226 6.87 -15.69 -5.39
C GLU A 226 6.32 -14.85 -6.55
N GLY A 227 5.02 -14.52 -6.52
CA GLY A 227 4.42 -13.63 -7.49
C GLY A 227 4.98 -12.21 -7.46
N ILE A 228 5.20 -11.65 -6.27
CA ILE A 228 5.86 -10.34 -6.07
C ILE A 228 7.29 -10.37 -6.61
N GLU A 229 8.06 -11.42 -6.30
CA GLU A 229 9.40 -11.60 -6.86
C GLU A 229 9.38 -11.68 -8.39
N ALA A 230 8.41 -12.40 -8.97
CA ALA A 230 8.29 -12.54 -10.42
C ALA A 230 7.97 -11.21 -11.12
N ILE A 231 7.06 -10.39 -10.58
CA ILE A 231 6.73 -9.08 -11.17
C ILE A 231 7.83 -8.03 -10.95
N LYS A 232 8.66 -8.21 -9.91
CA LYS A 232 9.90 -7.44 -9.72
C LYS A 232 10.94 -7.83 -10.77
N ALA A 233 11.17 -9.13 -10.94
CA ALA A 233 12.21 -9.66 -11.81
C ALA A 233 11.98 -9.35 -13.30
N ASP A 234 10.72 -9.28 -13.74
CA ASP A 234 10.40 -8.99 -15.14
C ASP A 234 10.10 -7.51 -15.44
N GLY A 235 10.21 -6.63 -14.43
CA GLY A 235 9.98 -5.19 -14.56
C GLY A 235 8.52 -4.77 -14.61
N SER A 236 7.56 -5.68 -14.42
CA SER A 236 6.12 -5.33 -14.37
C SER A 236 5.82 -4.38 -13.22
N LEU A 237 6.40 -4.61 -12.04
CA LEU A 237 6.22 -3.71 -10.89
C LEU A 237 6.77 -2.31 -11.19
N ASP A 238 7.95 -2.22 -11.80
CA ASP A 238 8.53 -0.93 -12.19
C ASP A 238 7.64 -0.22 -13.23
N ALA A 239 7.08 -0.95 -14.18
CA ALA A 239 6.14 -0.37 -15.16
C ALA A 239 4.86 0.17 -14.49
N LEU A 240 4.34 -0.54 -13.49
CA LEU A 240 3.24 -0.03 -12.66
C LEU A 240 3.67 1.21 -11.89
N ILE A 241 4.89 1.22 -11.33
CA ILE A 241 5.41 2.40 -10.63
C ILE A 241 5.52 3.61 -11.58
N GLN A 242 6.02 3.41 -12.79
CA GLN A 242 6.05 4.45 -13.80
C GLN A 242 4.64 4.94 -14.18
N LYS A 243 3.68 4.03 -14.32
CA LYS A 243 2.29 4.37 -14.66
C LYS A 243 1.66 5.31 -13.62
N TYR A 244 1.87 5.05 -12.32
CA TYR A 244 1.19 5.79 -11.26
C TYR A 244 1.96 7.00 -10.73
N TRP A 245 3.29 6.95 -10.70
CA TRP A 245 4.12 8.03 -10.12
C TRP A 245 5.02 8.74 -11.14
N GLY A 246 5.14 8.25 -12.37
CA GLY A 246 6.00 8.85 -13.40
C GLY A 246 7.49 8.91 -13.03
N ALA A 247 7.91 8.13 -12.03
CA ALA A 247 9.20 8.27 -11.39
C ALA A 247 10.28 7.44 -12.11
N LYS A 248 11.23 8.09 -12.78
CA LYS A 248 12.57 7.53 -13.02
C LYS A 248 13.52 7.95 -11.90
#